data_AF-A0AAV5TI78-F1
#
_entry.id   AF-A0AAV5TI78-F1
#
_cell.length_a   1.000
_cell.length_b   1.000
_cell.length_c   1.000
_cell.angle_alpha   90.00
_cell.angle_beta   90.00
_cell.angle_gamma   90.00
#
_symmetry.space_group_name_H-M   'P 1'
#
loop_
_entity.id
_entity.type
_entity.pdbx_description
1 polymer ?
#
loop_
_entity_poly.entity_id
_entity_poly.type
_entity_poly.pdbx_seq_one_letter_code
_entity_poly.pdbx_strand_id
1 'polypeptide(L)'
;AVMKAVVITLAALVAVAQGQFVNTIRIPDEAAEFALKNPSGAPKVENPAVCITNSFKRCQSDFDNILGFDTALDWKNSFDLSKAIDDYADQSIGNILNLCYARSYFYQCLGTQYASCVSLYNLLGEDGSTASEAYNYVQTYQSLDFLCNAGFEEALNQFQCLKYVPKGSPDYDACMADFSTNLGQSPQQFCGHVNTTSSCLQNAYSKGCAATDPRGAGWFGCENFRRSFEETCYETTRCFVH
;
A
#
# COMPACT_ATOMS: atom_id res chain seq x y z
N ALA A 1 11.97 39.46 20.73
CA ALA A 1 11.89 37.98 20.62
C ALA A 1 10.56 37.64 19.98
N VAL A 2 10.58 37.27 18.69
CA VAL A 2 9.36 36.92 17.94
C VAL A 2 9.25 35.41 17.94
N MET A 3 8.29 34.88 18.68
CA MET A 3 7.98 33.47 18.75
C MET A 3 7.15 33.12 17.51
N LYS A 4 7.73 32.41 16.54
CA LYS A 4 7.00 31.89 15.38
C LYS A 4 6.17 30.71 15.86
N ALA A 5 4.85 30.88 15.90
CA ALA A 5 3.91 29.79 16.09
C ALA A 5 3.91 28.93 14.82
N VAL A 6 4.40 27.69 14.94
CA VAL A 6 4.25 26.67 13.91
C VAL A 6 2.82 26.15 14.04
N VAL A 7 1.96 26.54 13.10
CA VAL A 7 0.60 26.02 12.98
C VAL A 7 0.69 24.71 12.20
N ILE A 8 0.63 23.59 12.92
CA ILE A 8 0.49 22.26 12.31
C ILE A 8 -1.00 22.07 12.00
N THR A 9 -1.40 22.26 10.76
CA THR A 9 -2.74 21.90 10.26
C THR A 9 -2.88 20.37 10.27
N LEU A 10 -3.57 19.82 11.26
CA LEU A 10 -4.08 18.44 11.20
C LEU A 10 -5.15 18.38 10.10
N ALA A 11 -4.80 17.83 8.94
CA ALA A 11 -5.80 17.39 7.97
C ALA A 11 -6.46 16.12 8.52
N ALA A 12 -7.67 16.25 9.06
CA ALA A 12 -8.51 15.11 9.39
C ALA A 12 -8.89 14.40 8.08
N LEU A 13 -8.30 13.22 7.85
CA LEU A 13 -8.65 12.33 6.74
C LEU A 13 -10.06 11.80 6.99
N VAL A 14 -11.00 12.16 6.11
CA VAL A 14 -12.30 11.50 6.02
C VAL A 14 -12.05 10.11 5.45
N ALA A 15 -12.05 9.09 6.30
CA ALA A 15 -12.01 7.69 5.87
C ALA A 15 -13.32 7.39 5.13
N VAL A 16 -13.25 7.23 3.80
CA VAL A 16 -14.34 6.65 3.03
C VAL A 16 -14.28 5.15 3.29
N ALA A 17 -15.35 4.56 3.84
CA ALA A 17 -15.45 3.13 4.12
C ALA A 17 -15.45 2.32 2.81
N GLN A 18 -14.27 1.94 2.33
CA GLN A 18 -14.07 1.09 1.15
C GLN A 18 -13.42 -0.23 1.57
N GLY A 19 -13.59 -1.27 0.76
CA GLY A 19 -12.94 -2.55 1.02
C GLY A 19 -11.49 -2.36 0.63
N GLN A 20 -10.57 -2.55 1.57
CA GLN A 20 -9.16 -2.29 1.35
C GLN A 20 -8.45 -3.63 1.13
N PHE A 21 -8.36 -4.03 -0.14
CA PHE A 21 -7.53 -5.16 -0.56
C PHE A 21 -6.11 -4.70 -0.91
N VAL A 22 -5.95 -3.42 -1.23
CA VAL A 22 -4.70 -2.73 -1.52
C VAL A 22 -4.57 -1.52 -0.60
N ASN A 23 -3.40 -1.26 -0.02
CA ASN A 23 -3.26 -0.15 0.91
C ASN A 23 -3.28 1.22 0.23
N THR A 24 -4.28 2.04 0.55
CA THR A 24 -4.47 3.43 0.06
C THR A 24 -4.03 4.49 1.07
N ILE A 25 -3.03 4.17 1.90
CA ILE A 25 -2.68 4.98 3.08
C ILE A 25 -1.96 6.25 2.65
N ARG A 26 -2.55 7.40 2.97
CA ARG A 26 -1.88 8.69 2.79
C ARG A 26 -0.92 8.95 3.94
N ILE A 27 0.37 8.91 3.62
CA ILE A 27 1.43 9.32 4.53
C ILE A 27 1.68 10.82 4.34
N PRO A 28 1.82 11.61 5.43
CA PRO A 28 2.24 13.00 5.33
C PRO A 28 3.59 13.13 4.62
N ASP A 29 3.75 14.12 3.74
CA ASP A 29 4.99 14.28 2.94
C ASP A 29 6.26 14.31 3.82
N GLU A 30 6.21 14.94 4.99
CA GLU A 30 7.33 15.00 5.94
C GLU A 30 7.76 13.60 6.44
N ALA A 31 6.79 12.73 6.71
CA ALA A 31 7.05 11.35 7.15
C ALA A 31 7.53 10.48 5.99
N ALA A 32 6.96 10.67 4.79
CA ALA A 32 7.43 10.00 3.57
C ALA A 32 8.89 10.38 3.28
N GLU A 33 9.23 11.68 3.29
CA GLU A 33 10.60 12.15 3.11
C GLU A 33 11.55 11.62 4.18
N PHE A 34 11.12 11.54 5.44
CA PHE A 34 11.93 10.98 6.51
C PHE A 34 12.26 9.50 6.23
N ALA A 35 11.26 8.70 5.89
CA ALA A 35 11.42 7.27 5.59
C ALA A 35 12.38 7.04 4.41
N LEU A 36 12.29 7.89 3.39
CA LEU A 36 13.15 7.84 2.20
C LEU A 36 14.62 8.16 2.51
N LYS A 37 14.87 9.09 3.43
CA LYS A 37 16.23 9.45 3.86
C LYS A 37 16.84 8.42 4.81
N ASN A 38 16.02 7.60 5.46
CA ASN A 38 16.43 6.66 6.51
C ASN A 38 15.84 5.25 6.29
N PRO A 39 16.08 4.60 5.13
CA PRO A 39 15.59 3.26 4.89
C PRO A 39 16.27 2.28 5.85
N SER A 40 15.47 1.50 6.57
CA SER A 40 15.96 0.45 7.46
C SER A 40 16.27 -0.78 6.63
N GLY A 41 17.55 -1.02 6.34
CA GLY A 41 18.06 -2.32 5.86
C GLY A 41 17.56 -2.84 4.50
N ALA A 42 16.76 -2.08 3.76
CA ALA A 42 16.18 -2.54 2.48
C ALA A 42 17.29 -3.05 1.53
N PRO A 43 17.11 -4.23 0.91
CA PRO A 43 18.11 -4.79 0.01
C PRO A 43 18.35 -3.81 -1.13
N LYS A 44 19.60 -3.39 -1.30
CA LYS A 44 19.98 -2.64 -2.49
C LYS A 44 20.00 -3.61 -3.65
N VAL A 45 19.17 -3.38 -4.67
CA VAL A 45 19.31 -4.10 -5.94
C VAL A 45 20.65 -3.67 -6.54
N GLU A 46 21.57 -4.62 -6.75
CA GLU A 46 22.82 -4.36 -7.44
C GLU A 46 22.56 -4.17 -8.94
N ASN A 47 22.92 -3.00 -9.47
CA ASN A 47 22.80 -2.65 -10.89
C ASN A 47 21.40 -2.88 -11.49
N PRO A 48 20.35 -2.22 -10.96
CA PRO A 48 19.02 -2.33 -11.53
C PRO A 48 19.03 -1.83 -12.97
N ALA A 49 18.23 -2.46 -13.85
CA ALA A 49 17.96 -1.90 -15.17
C ALA A 49 17.46 -0.46 -15.01
N VAL A 50 17.76 0.43 -15.97
CA VAL A 50 17.26 1.80 -15.91
C VAL A 50 15.77 1.79 -16.27
N CYS A 51 14.95 2.49 -15.51
CA CYS A 51 13.55 2.68 -15.88
C CYS A 51 13.45 3.60 -17.11
N ILE A 52 12.83 3.11 -18.18
CA ILE A 52 12.54 3.90 -19.37
C ILE A 52 11.12 4.43 -19.24
N THR A 53 10.96 5.74 -18.99
CA THR A 53 9.66 6.39 -18.72
C THR A 53 8.60 6.07 -19.77
N ASN A 54 8.95 6.00 -21.07
CA ASN A 54 7.99 5.65 -22.12
C ASN A 54 7.49 4.19 -22.02
N SER A 55 8.38 3.25 -21.67
CA SER A 55 7.99 1.86 -21.41
C SER A 55 7.11 1.79 -20.17
N PHE A 56 7.47 2.53 -19.12
CA PHE A 56 6.71 2.57 -17.88
C PHE A 56 5.29 3.10 -18.09
N LYS A 57 5.12 4.25 -18.74
CA LYS A 57 3.80 4.81 -19.09
C LYS A 57 2.96 3.87 -19.93
N ARG A 58 3.58 3.23 -20.92
CA ARG A 58 2.87 2.27 -21.77
C ARG A 58 2.39 1.07 -20.96
N CYS A 59 3.25 0.47 -20.14
CA CYS A 59 2.87 -0.68 -19.33
C CYS A 59 1.79 -0.33 -18.30
N GLN A 60 1.87 0.86 -17.69
CA GLN A 60 0.81 1.39 -16.82
C GLN A 60 -0.52 1.52 -17.59
N SER A 61 -0.50 2.19 -18.74
CA SER A 61 -1.70 2.34 -19.57
C SER A 61 -2.29 0.99 -20.04
N ASP A 62 -1.45 -0.01 -20.34
CA ASP A 62 -1.93 -1.36 -20.67
C ASP A 62 -2.60 -2.02 -19.45
N PHE A 63 -2.06 -1.86 -18.23
CA PHE A 63 -2.67 -2.33 -16.99
C PHE A 63 -4.06 -1.71 -16.78
N ASP A 64 -4.17 -0.38 -16.92
CA ASP A 64 -5.43 0.35 -16.77
C ASP A 64 -6.45 -0.09 -17.81
N ASN A 65 -6.03 -0.24 -19.07
CA ASN A 65 -6.89 -0.72 -20.16
C ASN A 65 -7.44 -2.14 -19.91
N ILE A 66 -6.63 -3.06 -19.38
CA ILE A 66 -7.08 -4.44 -19.07
C ILE A 66 -8.21 -4.42 -18.03
N LEU A 67 -8.16 -3.50 -17.08
CA LEU A 67 -9.13 -3.38 -15.99
C LEU A 67 -10.29 -2.42 -16.31
N GLY A 68 -10.21 -1.71 -17.44
CA GLY A 68 -11.20 -0.71 -17.85
C GLY A 68 -11.12 0.60 -17.07
N PHE A 69 -9.94 0.93 -16.53
CA PHE A 69 -9.68 2.19 -15.85
C PHE A 69 -9.36 3.32 -16.85
N ASP A 70 -9.33 4.56 -16.37
CA ASP A 70 -8.79 5.67 -17.15
C ASP A 70 -7.28 5.47 -17.32
N THR A 71 -6.82 5.44 -18.58
CA THR A 71 -5.41 5.28 -18.95
C THR A 71 -4.51 6.46 -18.54
N ALA A 72 -5.09 7.53 -18.02
CA ALA A 72 -4.36 8.65 -17.42
C ALA A 72 -4.01 8.43 -15.94
N LEU A 73 -4.42 7.31 -15.33
CA LEU A 73 -4.05 6.94 -13.97
C LEU A 73 -2.62 6.37 -13.95
N ASP A 74 -1.74 7.00 -13.19
CA ASP A 74 -0.33 6.64 -13.07
C ASP A 74 0.24 7.06 -11.69
N TRP A 75 1.56 7.12 -11.58
CA TRP A 75 2.26 7.51 -10.35
C TRP A 75 2.13 8.98 -9.97
N LYS A 76 1.50 9.82 -10.80
CA LYS A 76 1.25 11.24 -10.53
C LYS A 76 -0.09 11.50 -9.86
N ASN A 77 -1.00 10.53 -9.95
CA ASN A 77 -2.32 10.53 -9.33
C ASN A 77 -2.56 9.14 -8.70
N SER A 78 -1.56 8.67 -7.95
CA SER A 78 -1.51 7.32 -7.42
C SER A 78 -2.65 7.03 -6.45
N PHE A 79 -3.16 8.04 -5.74
CA PHE A 79 -4.32 7.84 -4.86
C PHE A 79 -5.59 7.53 -5.65
N ASP A 80 -5.80 8.17 -6.80
CA ASP A 80 -6.95 7.87 -7.67
C ASP A 80 -6.79 6.48 -8.30
N LEU A 81 -5.57 6.13 -8.72
CA LEU A 81 -5.24 4.78 -9.21
C LEU A 81 -5.51 3.71 -8.16
N SER A 82 -4.98 3.90 -6.95
CA SER A 82 -5.12 2.96 -5.84
C SER A 82 -6.58 2.78 -5.44
N LYS A 83 -7.35 3.87 -5.43
CA LYS A 83 -8.79 3.85 -5.22
C LYS A 83 -9.52 3.06 -6.31
N ALA A 84 -9.18 3.27 -7.59
CA ALA A 84 -9.79 2.52 -8.69
C ALA A 84 -9.50 1.01 -8.58
N ILE A 85 -8.28 0.65 -8.19
CA ILE A 85 -7.86 -0.73 -7.93
C ILE A 85 -8.69 -1.36 -6.79
N ASP A 86 -8.79 -0.68 -5.64
CA ASP A 86 -9.58 -1.16 -4.50
C ASP A 86 -11.06 -1.30 -4.84
N ASP A 87 -11.65 -0.29 -5.48
CA ASP A 87 -13.06 -0.32 -5.91
C ASP A 87 -13.33 -1.45 -6.90
N TYR A 88 -12.37 -1.78 -7.75
CA TYR A 88 -12.46 -2.91 -8.67
C TYR A 88 -12.40 -4.25 -7.93
N ALA A 89 -11.41 -4.43 -7.04
CA ALA A 89 -11.22 -5.64 -6.25
C ALA A 89 -12.41 -5.91 -5.32
N ASP A 90 -13.00 -4.86 -4.74
CA ASP A 90 -14.14 -4.96 -3.83
C ASP A 90 -15.39 -5.57 -4.47
N GLN A 91 -15.54 -5.54 -5.79
CA GLN A 91 -16.78 -5.96 -6.45
C GLN A 91 -16.98 -7.48 -6.45
N SER A 92 -15.94 -8.27 -6.70
CA SER A 92 -16.05 -9.73 -6.75
C SER A 92 -14.70 -10.43 -6.70
N ILE A 93 -14.72 -11.72 -6.33
CA ILE A 93 -13.58 -12.62 -6.49
C ILE A 93 -13.08 -12.64 -7.95
N GLY A 94 -14.00 -12.62 -8.93
CA GLY A 94 -13.62 -12.58 -10.35
C GLY A 94 -12.79 -11.34 -10.70
N ASN A 95 -13.07 -10.20 -10.08
CA ASN A 95 -12.29 -8.98 -10.26
C ASN A 95 -10.90 -9.09 -9.60
N ILE A 96 -10.76 -9.77 -8.45
CA ILE A 96 -9.43 -10.06 -7.89
C ILE A 96 -8.60 -10.91 -8.87
N LEU A 97 -9.21 -11.92 -9.52
CA LEU A 97 -8.53 -12.73 -10.54
C LEU A 97 -8.06 -11.87 -11.72
N ASN A 98 -8.92 -11.00 -12.24
CA ASN A 98 -8.57 -10.10 -13.33
C ASN A 98 -7.50 -9.07 -12.94
N LEU A 99 -7.57 -8.55 -11.71
CA LEU A 99 -6.56 -7.65 -11.15
C LEU A 99 -5.19 -8.33 -11.07
N CYS A 100 -5.14 -9.59 -10.63
CA CYS A 100 -3.89 -10.36 -10.59
C CYS A 100 -3.36 -10.73 -11.97
N TYR A 101 -4.24 -10.96 -12.93
CA TYR A 101 -3.86 -11.09 -14.34
C TYR A 101 -3.24 -9.80 -14.89
N ALA A 102 -3.89 -8.65 -14.69
CA ALA A 102 -3.38 -7.34 -15.12
C ALA A 102 -2.03 -7.01 -14.46
N ARG A 103 -1.89 -7.28 -13.15
CA ARG A 103 -0.63 -7.12 -12.41
C ARG A 103 0.47 -7.99 -13.00
N SER A 104 0.16 -9.24 -13.35
CA SER A 104 1.13 -10.15 -13.98
C SER A 104 1.56 -9.66 -15.36
N TYR A 105 0.62 -9.14 -16.16
CA TYR A 105 0.93 -8.51 -17.44
C TYR A 105 1.83 -7.28 -17.26
N PHE A 106 1.51 -6.40 -16.29
CA PHE A 106 2.30 -5.22 -15.98
C PHE A 106 3.74 -5.56 -15.60
N TYR A 107 3.93 -6.56 -14.72
CA TYR A 107 5.24 -7.08 -14.35
C TYR A 107 6.01 -7.60 -15.58
N GLN A 108 5.37 -8.39 -16.44
CA GLN A 108 5.99 -8.94 -17.65
C GLN A 108 6.31 -7.85 -18.69
N CYS A 109 5.46 -6.84 -18.85
CA CYS A 109 5.64 -5.73 -19.76
C CYS A 109 6.89 -4.91 -19.43
N LEU A 110 7.12 -4.64 -18.13
CA LEU A 110 8.32 -3.96 -17.66
C LEU A 110 9.54 -4.89 -17.64
N GLY A 111 9.34 -6.17 -17.36
CA GLY A 111 10.39 -7.18 -17.29
C GLY A 111 11.49 -6.78 -16.31
N THR A 112 12.73 -6.71 -16.79
CA THR A 112 13.89 -6.33 -15.96
C THR A 112 13.81 -4.91 -15.40
N GLN A 113 12.98 -4.03 -15.98
CA GLN A 113 12.78 -2.66 -15.50
C GLN A 113 11.78 -2.55 -14.35
N TYR A 114 11.07 -3.63 -13.98
CA TYR A 114 10.00 -3.57 -12.98
C TYR A 114 10.50 -2.98 -11.65
N ALA A 115 11.56 -3.56 -11.09
CA ALA A 115 12.12 -3.14 -9.80
C ALA A 115 12.71 -1.71 -9.84
N SER A 116 13.12 -1.22 -11.01
CA SER A 116 13.56 0.17 -11.14
C SER A 116 12.40 1.13 -11.29
N CYS A 117 11.38 0.79 -12.07
CA CYS A 117 10.25 1.68 -12.35
C CYS A 117 9.30 1.80 -11.17
N VAL A 118 8.96 0.66 -10.56
CA VAL A 118 8.13 0.58 -9.35
C VAL A 118 9.06 0.66 -8.14
N SER A 119 9.74 1.81 -7.98
CA SER A 119 10.59 2.09 -6.83
C SER A 119 10.47 3.54 -6.40
N LEU A 120 10.63 3.77 -5.11
CA LEU A 120 10.61 5.13 -4.56
C LEU A 120 11.71 5.99 -5.19
N TYR A 121 12.90 5.42 -5.43
CA TYR A 121 14.04 6.14 -5.99
C TYR A 121 13.76 6.71 -7.39
N ASN A 122 13.10 5.94 -8.25
CA ASN A 122 12.73 6.40 -9.58
C ASN A 122 11.62 7.44 -9.53
N LEU A 123 10.56 7.16 -8.77
CA LEU A 123 9.36 8.01 -8.76
C LEU A 123 9.60 9.39 -8.14
N LEU A 124 10.50 9.50 -7.15
CA LEU A 124 10.89 10.80 -6.60
C LEU A 124 11.67 11.67 -7.59
N GLY A 125 12.27 11.07 -8.62
CA GLY A 125 12.95 11.78 -9.70
C GLY A 125 12.03 12.13 -10.87
N GLU A 126 10.80 11.65 -10.90
CA GLU A 126 9.84 11.89 -11.98
C GLU A 126 9.05 13.18 -11.77
N ASP A 127 8.93 13.99 -12.82
CA ASP A 127 8.23 15.26 -12.77
C ASP A 127 6.75 15.09 -12.40
N GLY A 128 6.31 15.79 -11.36
CA GLY A 128 4.91 15.84 -10.92
C GLY A 128 4.51 14.73 -9.94
N SER A 129 5.44 13.90 -9.47
CA SER A 129 5.20 13.00 -8.33
C SER A 129 5.63 13.69 -7.03
N THR A 130 4.72 13.77 -6.05
CA THR A 130 5.11 14.17 -4.69
C THR A 130 5.69 12.97 -3.94
N ALA A 131 6.35 13.21 -2.80
CA ALA A 131 6.82 12.12 -1.96
C ALA A 131 5.67 11.19 -1.55
N SER A 132 4.49 11.74 -1.20
CA SER A 132 3.30 10.97 -0.86
C SER A 132 2.74 10.16 -2.05
N GLU A 133 2.70 10.72 -3.27
CA GLU A 133 2.25 9.99 -4.47
C GLU A 133 3.21 8.85 -4.82
N ALA A 134 4.52 9.11 -4.84
CA ALA A 134 5.54 8.09 -5.06
C ALA A 134 5.41 6.94 -4.04
N TYR A 135 5.19 7.30 -2.77
CA TYR A 135 5.03 6.34 -1.69
C TYR A 135 3.77 5.49 -1.87
N ASN A 136 2.63 6.14 -2.10
CA ASN A 136 1.37 5.44 -2.29
C ASN A 136 1.39 4.52 -3.52
N TYR A 137 2.01 4.95 -4.64
CA TYR A 137 2.16 4.10 -5.82
C TYR A 137 2.93 2.81 -5.51
N VAL A 138 4.08 2.93 -4.85
CA VAL A 138 4.91 1.76 -4.47
C VAL A 138 4.16 0.86 -3.49
N GLN A 139 3.52 1.44 -2.47
CA GLN A 139 2.69 0.71 -1.50
C GLN A 139 1.60 -0.12 -2.18
N THR A 140 0.93 0.47 -3.16
CA THR A 140 -0.15 -0.15 -3.93
C THR A 140 0.36 -1.35 -4.71
N TYR A 141 1.46 -1.21 -5.44
CA TYR A 141 2.01 -2.33 -6.22
C TYR A 141 2.65 -3.42 -5.34
N GLN A 142 3.21 -3.08 -4.17
CA GLN A 142 3.66 -4.06 -3.18
C GLN A 142 2.49 -4.82 -2.55
N SER A 143 1.40 -4.12 -2.24
CA SER A 143 0.18 -4.74 -1.74
C SER A 143 -0.49 -5.63 -2.79
N LEU A 144 -0.47 -5.21 -4.07
CA LEU A 144 -0.94 -6.02 -5.19
C LEU A 144 -0.08 -7.28 -5.39
N ASP A 145 1.24 -7.17 -5.26
CA ASP A 145 2.13 -8.34 -5.30
C ASP A 145 1.79 -9.31 -4.16
N PHE A 146 1.54 -8.82 -2.95
CA PHE A 146 1.08 -9.67 -1.86
C PHE A 146 -0.27 -10.33 -2.17
N LEU A 147 -1.29 -9.53 -2.52
CA LEU A 147 -2.64 -9.99 -2.82
C LEU A 147 -2.67 -11.07 -3.90
N CYS A 148 -1.82 -10.94 -4.92
CA CYS A 148 -1.78 -11.85 -6.06
C CYS A 148 -0.83 -13.02 -5.92
N ASN A 149 -0.09 -13.09 -4.80
CA ASN A 149 0.78 -14.22 -4.48
C ASN A 149 0.40 -14.79 -3.11
N ALA A 150 1.14 -14.42 -2.06
CA ALA A 150 0.99 -15.04 -0.74
C ALA A 150 -0.40 -14.83 -0.13
N GLY A 151 -1.00 -13.65 -0.30
CA GLY A 151 -2.32 -13.30 0.23
C GLY A 151 -3.50 -13.80 -0.61
N PHE A 152 -3.24 -14.42 -1.76
CA PHE A 152 -4.27 -14.75 -2.74
C PHE A 152 -5.29 -15.75 -2.21
N GLU A 153 -4.81 -16.84 -1.59
CA GLU A 153 -5.69 -17.89 -1.06
C GLU A 153 -6.64 -17.33 0.02
N GLU A 154 -6.13 -16.49 0.91
CA GLU A 154 -6.94 -15.83 1.94
C GLU A 154 -7.97 -14.89 1.34
N ALA A 155 -7.57 -14.07 0.37
CA ALA A 155 -8.47 -13.15 -0.33
C ALA A 155 -9.64 -13.88 -1.02
N LEU A 156 -9.39 -15.07 -1.57
CA LEU A 156 -10.43 -15.88 -2.21
C LEU A 156 -11.32 -16.61 -1.21
N ASN A 157 -10.72 -17.29 -0.23
CA ASN A 157 -11.45 -18.14 0.72
C ASN A 157 -12.26 -17.31 1.71
N GLN A 158 -11.83 -16.09 2.00
CA GLN A 158 -12.40 -15.23 3.03
C GLN A 158 -12.88 -13.87 2.49
N PHE A 159 -13.10 -13.76 1.17
CA PHE A 159 -13.43 -12.52 0.45
C PHE A 159 -14.42 -11.62 1.19
N GLN A 160 -15.57 -12.17 1.59
CA GLN A 160 -16.63 -11.39 2.23
C GLN A 160 -16.15 -10.78 3.55
N CYS A 161 -15.54 -11.56 4.44
CA CYS A 161 -15.15 -11.00 5.74
C CYS A 161 -13.99 -10.00 5.60
N LEU A 162 -12.96 -10.31 4.80
CA LEU A 162 -11.80 -9.44 4.58
C LEU A 162 -12.21 -8.09 3.99
N LYS A 163 -13.13 -8.10 3.04
CA LYS A 163 -13.74 -6.91 2.44
C LYS A 163 -14.39 -5.98 3.46
N TYR A 164 -15.03 -6.51 4.49
CA TYR A 164 -15.82 -5.71 5.44
C TYR A 164 -15.03 -5.22 6.65
N VAL A 165 -13.85 -5.79 6.95
CA VAL A 165 -13.02 -5.31 8.08
C VAL A 165 -12.71 -3.81 7.93
N PRO A 166 -12.22 -3.31 6.78
CA PRO A 166 -11.94 -1.88 6.60
C PRO A 166 -13.18 -0.99 6.49
N LYS A 167 -14.38 -1.56 6.33
CA LYS A 167 -15.63 -0.81 6.10
C LYS A 167 -16.40 -0.49 7.38
N GLY A 168 -16.03 -1.05 8.52
CA GLY A 168 -16.81 -0.87 9.74
C GLY A 168 -16.30 -1.58 10.98
N SER A 169 -15.04 -2.02 11.01
CA SER A 169 -14.42 -2.50 12.24
C SER A 169 -13.88 -1.31 13.03
N PRO A 170 -14.39 -1.04 14.25
CA PRO A 170 -13.81 0.00 15.11
C PRO A 170 -12.36 -0.29 15.48
N ASP A 171 -11.98 -1.58 15.53
CA ASP A 171 -10.59 -1.98 15.75
C ASP A 171 -9.72 -1.58 14.57
N TYR A 172 -10.19 -1.77 13.33
CA TYR A 172 -9.45 -1.34 12.13
C TYR A 172 -9.26 0.18 12.10
N ASP A 173 -10.35 0.92 12.30
CA ASP A 173 -10.33 2.39 12.29
C ASP A 173 -9.39 2.94 13.37
N ALA A 174 -9.38 2.32 14.55
CA ALA A 174 -8.44 2.67 15.62
C ALA A 174 -6.98 2.44 15.20
N CYS A 175 -6.66 1.29 14.60
CA CYS A 175 -5.29 1.00 14.11
C CYS A 175 -4.80 2.06 13.11
N MET A 176 -5.67 2.46 12.17
CA MET A 176 -5.34 3.42 11.12
C MET A 176 -5.26 4.86 11.65
N ALA A 177 -6.14 5.22 12.59
CA ALA A 177 -6.11 6.51 13.27
C ALA A 177 -4.83 6.66 14.13
N ASP A 178 -4.46 5.61 14.86
CA ASP A 178 -3.24 5.57 15.67
C ASP A 178 -2.01 5.66 14.78
N PHE A 179 -1.97 4.93 13.66
CA PHE A 179 -0.88 5.03 12.69
C PHE A 179 -0.70 6.47 12.21
N SER A 180 -1.76 7.09 11.70
CA SER A 180 -1.74 8.45 11.15
C SER A 180 -1.32 9.48 12.20
N THR A 181 -1.84 9.34 13.43
CA THR A 181 -1.53 10.24 14.55
C THR A 181 -0.07 10.12 14.98
N ASN A 182 0.40 8.89 15.22
CA ASN A 182 1.75 8.64 15.72
C ASN A 182 2.83 8.97 14.69
N LEU A 183 2.53 8.75 13.42
CA LEU A 183 3.42 9.10 12.31
C LEU A 183 3.63 10.62 12.21
N GLY A 184 2.58 11.42 12.42
CA GLY A 184 2.69 12.88 12.47
C GLY A 184 3.43 13.41 13.70
N GLN A 185 3.35 12.71 14.84
CA GLN A 185 4.03 13.13 16.08
C GLN A 185 5.50 12.70 16.16
N SER A 186 5.84 11.54 15.59
CA SER A 186 7.15 10.93 15.74
C SER A 186 7.59 10.21 14.46
N PRO A 187 7.83 10.94 13.36
CA PRO A 187 8.24 10.37 12.08
C PRO A 187 9.55 9.58 12.18
N GLN A 188 10.41 9.87 13.15
CA GLN A 188 11.63 9.10 13.42
C GLN A 188 11.40 7.65 13.86
N GLN A 189 10.18 7.32 14.30
CA GLN A 189 9.76 5.96 14.66
C GLN A 189 8.95 5.30 13.54
N PHE A 190 9.10 5.76 12.28
CA PHE A 190 8.34 5.30 11.12
C PHE A 190 8.14 3.78 11.09
N CYS A 191 9.22 3.00 11.07
CA CYS A 191 9.13 1.54 11.03
C CYS A 191 8.61 0.90 12.33
N GLY A 192 8.78 1.60 13.47
CA GLY A 192 8.13 1.22 14.73
C GLY A 192 6.61 1.33 14.64
N HIS A 193 6.10 2.43 14.06
CA HIS A 193 4.67 2.62 13.82
C HIS A 193 4.13 1.61 12.82
N VAL A 194 4.88 1.31 11.75
CA VAL A 194 4.52 0.23 10.81
C VAL A 194 4.35 -1.10 11.55
N ASN A 195 5.29 -1.47 12.44
CA ASN A 195 5.21 -2.70 13.23
C ASN A 195 3.99 -2.74 14.16
N THR A 196 3.76 -1.66 14.91
CA THR A 196 2.64 -1.57 15.84
C THR A 196 1.31 -1.65 15.09
N THR A 197 1.17 -0.94 13.96
CA THR A 197 -0.05 -0.97 13.16
C THR A 197 -0.26 -2.32 12.48
N SER A 198 0.79 -2.96 11.96
CA SER A 198 0.68 -4.32 11.40
C SER A 198 0.12 -5.30 12.44
N SER A 199 0.64 -5.25 13.67
CA SER A 199 0.18 -6.09 14.79
C SER A 199 -1.26 -5.75 15.22
N CYS A 200 -1.62 -4.47 15.20
CA CYS A 200 -2.98 -4.01 15.48
C CYS A 200 -3.97 -4.56 14.42
N LEU A 201 -3.61 -4.46 13.14
CA LEU A 201 -4.41 -4.96 12.03
C LEU A 201 -4.54 -6.49 12.05
N GLN A 202 -3.51 -7.22 12.51
CA GLN A 202 -3.65 -8.65 12.75
C GLN A 202 -4.87 -8.95 13.66
N ASN A 203 -4.97 -8.23 14.77
CA ASN A 203 -6.08 -8.41 15.71
C ASN A 203 -7.41 -7.93 15.12
N ALA A 204 -7.43 -6.80 14.42
CA ALA A 204 -8.65 -6.26 13.81
C ALA A 204 -9.25 -7.24 12.79
N TYR A 205 -8.42 -7.82 11.92
CA TYR A 205 -8.85 -8.80 10.94
C TYR A 205 -9.21 -10.14 11.58
N SER A 206 -8.44 -10.63 12.56
CA SER A 206 -8.81 -11.85 13.29
C SER A 206 -10.17 -11.75 13.98
N LYS A 207 -10.48 -10.60 14.59
CA LYS A 207 -11.79 -10.37 15.20
C LYS A 207 -12.90 -10.20 14.15
N GLY A 208 -12.64 -9.41 13.10
CA GLY A 208 -13.62 -9.15 12.04
C GLY A 208 -14.01 -10.40 11.24
N CYS A 209 -13.11 -11.37 11.15
CA CYS A 209 -13.29 -12.66 10.49
C CYS A 209 -13.41 -13.84 11.48
N ALA A 210 -13.87 -13.60 12.71
CA ALA A 210 -13.93 -14.63 13.77
C ALA A 210 -14.77 -15.88 13.41
N ALA A 211 -15.72 -15.76 12.47
CA ALA A 211 -16.60 -16.84 12.05
C ALA A 211 -16.06 -17.66 10.85
N THR A 212 -14.93 -17.28 10.27
CA THR A 212 -14.30 -17.96 9.12
C THR A 212 -12.97 -18.57 9.57
N ASP A 213 -11.84 -18.18 8.99
CA ASP A 213 -10.50 -18.48 9.53
C ASP A 213 -9.86 -17.19 10.07
N PRO A 214 -10.05 -16.88 11.36
CA PRO A 214 -9.51 -15.66 11.97
C PRO A 214 -7.98 -15.58 11.92
N ARG A 215 -7.28 -16.71 11.78
CA ARG A 215 -5.81 -16.73 11.76
C ARG A 215 -5.29 -16.35 10.39
N GLY A 216 -5.85 -16.96 9.34
CA GLY A 216 -5.60 -16.56 7.95
C GLY A 216 -5.95 -15.10 7.72
N ALA A 217 -7.09 -14.64 8.25
CA ALA A 217 -7.51 -13.25 8.11
C ALA A 217 -6.59 -12.26 8.84
N GLY A 218 -6.21 -12.57 10.09
CA GLY A 218 -5.26 -11.75 10.84
C GLY A 218 -3.92 -11.66 10.13
N TRP A 219 -3.39 -12.80 9.67
CA TRP A 219 -2.16 -12.83 8.89
C TRP A 219 -2.26 -12.00 7.62
N PHE A 220 -3.38 -12.12 6.88
CA PHE A 220 -3.63 -11.33 5.67
C PHE A 220 -3.58 -9.82 5.97
N GLY A 221 -4.35 -9.34 6.95
CA GLY A 221 -4.41 -7.91 7.29
C GLY A 221 -3.06 -7.35 7.72
N CYS A 222 -2.29 -8.14 8.47
CA CYS A 222 -0.96 -7.76 8.92
C CYS A 222 0.06 -7.74 7.77
N GLU A 223 0.16 -8.80 6.95
CA GLU A 223 1.15 -8.86 5.87
C GLU A 223 0.83 -7.87 4.75
N ASN A 224 -0.45 -7.68 4.43
CA ASN A 224 -0.89 -6.71 3.44
C ASN A 224 -0.35 -5.32 3.80
N PHE A 225 -0.62 -4.86 5.04
CA PHE A 225 -0.12 -3.59 5.54
C PHE A 225 1.41 -3.54 5.57
N ARG A 226 2.05 -4.50 6.23
CA ARG A 226 3.50 -4.50 6.46
C ARG A 226 4.29 -4.46 5.15
N ARG A 227 3.87 -5.24 4.16
CA ARG A 227 4.56 -5.37 2.86
C ARG A 227 4.51 -4.10 2.03
N SER A 228 3.48 -3.27 2.17
CA SER A 228 3.43 -1.95 1.54
C SER A 228 4.59 -1.04 1.97
N PHE A 229 5.29 -1.34 3.07
CA PHE A 229 6.43 -0.54 3.55
C PHE A 229 7.78 -1.23 3.35
N GLU A 230 7.85 -2.33 2.59
CA GLU A 230 9.05 -3.19 2.53
C GLU A 230 10.28 -2.49 1.92
N GLU A 231 10.08 -1.49 1.05
CA GLU A 231 11.16 -0.66 0.49
C GLU A 231 11.83 0.27 1.51
N THR A 232 11.17 0.55 2.65
CA THR A 232 11.71 1.45 3.70
C THR A 232 11.90 0.79 5.06
N CYS A 233 11.15 -0.29 5.33
CA CYS A 233 11.10 -0.96 6.63
C CYS A 233 11.38 -2.46 6.49
N TYR A 234 12.59 -2.79 6.04
CA TYR A 234 13.14 -4.14 6.11
C TYR A 234 13.39 -4.47 7.59
N GLU A 235 13.04 -5.68 8.04
CA GLU A 235 13.04 -6.12 9.46
C GLU A 235 11.82 -5.75 10.30
N THR A 236 10.70 -5.39 9.68
CA THR A 236 9.42 -5.32 10.39
C THR A 236 9.02 -6.70 10.94
N THR A 237 8.37 -6.72 12.11
CA THR A 237 7.93 -7.94 12.79
C THR A 237 7.08 -8.77 11.85
N ARG A 238 7.45 -10.03 11.62
CA ARG A 238 6.70 -10.93 10.75
C ARG A 238 5.33 -11.20 11.35
N CYS A 239 4.31 -11.22 10.51
CA CYS A 239 2.95 -11.52 10.92
C CYS A 239 2.83 -13.02 11.19
N PHE A 240 2.12 -13.38 12.25
CA PHE A 240 2.03 -14.77 12.69
C PHE A 240 0.65 -15.36 12.40
N VAL A 241 0.63 -16.61 11.93
CA VAL A 241 -0.56 -17.46 11.88
C VAL A 241 -0.59 -18.27 13.19
N HIS A 242 -1.15 -17.73 14.28
CA HIS A 242 -1.28 -18.45 15.56
C HIS A 242 -2.70 -18.93 15.77
#